data_AF-A0A094BBG4-F1
#
_entry.id   AF-A0A094BBG4-F1
#
_cell.length_a   1.000
_cell.length_b   1.000
_cell.length_c   1.000
_cell.angle_alpha   90.00
_cell.angle_beta   90.00
_cell.angle_gamma   90.00
#
_symmetry.space_group_name_H-M   'P 1'
#
loop_
_entity.id
_entity.type
_entity.pdbx_description
1 polymer ?
#
loop_
_entity_poly.entity_id
_entity_poly.type
_entity_poly.pdbx_seq_one_letter_code
_entity_poly.pdbx_strand_id
1 'polypeptide(L)'
;MILEEQRFLHEDLERLEQGIADRVADEPRHVRERLNRDHQVAGFLDRIQDQSKRLIDIYKDADSARSKEIQNISTGDPLAEFYKQLSDIKSFHHRYPNEPVENLERAYKKKTPQEGEQVTSEIDNMFTGEEAYGRFLDLTGLHELYVNLPGIKRPSYLQYLDIFDIFAPPVCAIKRPDKMTDQYFTYASAPPTSNTSTSSTSSPRPSAPSSAPTK
;
A
#
# COMPACT_ATOMS: atom_id res chain seq x y z
N MET A 1 16.94 23.03 3.98
CA MET A 1 18.25 22.63 4.54
C MET A 1 18.37 21.15 4.29
N ILE A 2 19.33 20.73 3.48
CA ILE A 2 19.41 19.37 2.94
C ILE A 2 19.76 18.38 4.05
N LEU A 3 20.63 18.76 4.99
CA LEU A 3 20.99 17.89 6.10
C LEU A 3 19.81 17.66 7.07
N GLU A 4 18.96 18.66 7.28
CA GLU A 4 17.73 18.48 8.06
C GLU A 4 16.72 17.59 7.34
N GLU A 5 16.61 17.72 6.02
CA GLU A 5 15.79 16.81 5.22
C GLU A 5 16.31 15.37 5.32
N GLN A 6 17.63 15.16 5.26
CA GLN A 6 18.21 13.83 5.49
C GLN A 6 17.90 13.30 6.90
N ARG A 7 18.06 14.14 7.94
CA ARG A 7 17.75 13.78 9.33
C ARG A 7 16.29 13.38 9.47
N PHE A 8 15.37 14.17 8.91
CA PHE A 8 13.95 13.91 8.92
C PHE A 8 13.60 12.59 8.23
N LEU A 9 14.18 12.31 7.06
CA LEU A 9 13.94 11.07 6.33
C LEU A 9 14.42 9.84 7.10
N HIS A 10 15.59 9.92 7.76
CA HIS A 10 16.08 8.84 8.62
C HIS A 10 15.17 8.62 9.83
N GLU A 11 14.73 9.71 10.47
CA GLU A 11 13.77 9.62 11.58
C GLU A 11 12.44 9.00 11.11
N ASP A 12 11.90 9.41 9.96
CA ASP A 12 10.66 8.86 9.40
C ASP A 12 10.78 7.36 9.13
N LEU A 13 11.91 6.91 8.56
CA LEU A 13 12.19 5.48 8.34
C LEU A 13 12.23 4.69 9.67
N GLU A 14 12.95 5.18 10.67
CA GLU A 14 13.03 4.51 11.98
C GLU A 14 11.65 4.44 12.66
N ARG A 15 10.84 5.50 12.55
CA ARG A 15 9.47 5.50 13.11
C ARG A 15 8.52 4.58 12.35
N LEU A 16 8.65 4.47 11.02
CA LEU A 16 7.90 3.52 10.22
C LEU A 16 8.27 2.07 10.58
N GLU A 17 9.57 1.78 10.72
CA GLU A 17 10.06 0.47 11.15
C GLU A 17 9.53 0.09 12.54
N GLN A 18 9.61 1.01 13.51
CA GLN A 18 9.02 0.80 14.83
C GLN A 18 7.50 0.59 14.73
N GLY A 19 6.82 1.37 13.90
CA GLY A 19 5.39 1.20 13.63
C GLY A 19 5.07 -0.20 13.13
N ILE A 20 5.82 -0.71 12.15
CA ILE A 20 5.68 -2.09 11.64
C ILE A 20 5.95 -3.11 12.74
N ALA A 21 7.03 -2.94 13.51
CA ALA A 21 7.39 -3.85 14.60
C ALA A 21 6.26 -3.96 15.63
N ASP A 22 5.66 -2.84 16.04
CA ASP A 22 4.52 -2.80 16.96
C ASP A 22 3.31 -3.55 16.39
N ARG A 23 3.03 -3.42 15.09
CA ARG A 23 1.89 -4.11 14.44
C ARG A 23 2.13 -5.60 14.34
N VAL A 24 3.34 -6.00 13.93
CA VAL A 24 3.71 -7.41 13.75
C VAL A 24 3.78 -8.14 15.09
N ALA A 25 4.14 -7.46 16.17
CA ALA A 25 4.11 -8.02 17.53
C ALA A 25 2.69 -8.40 17.98
N ASP A 26 1.67 -7.73 17.44
CA ASP A 26 0.27 -8.09 17.68
C ASP A 26 -0.19 -9.20 16.71
N GLU A 27 -0.78 -10.27 17.27
CA GLU A 27 -1.41 -11.35 16.52
C GLU A 27 -2.94 -11.39 16.74
N PRO A 28 -3.72 -10.66 15.92
CA PRO A 28 -5.17 -10.63 16.05
C PRO A 28 -5.82 -11.98 15.72
N ARG A 29 -6.85 -12.34 16.49
CA ARG A 29 -7.61 -13.58 16.26
C ARG A 29 -8.65 -13.44 15.15
N HIS A 30 -9.20 -12.25 14.96
CA HIS A 30 -10.23 -11.98 13.96
C HIS A 30 -9.63 -11.67 12.59
N VAL A 31 -10.22 -12.22 11.52
CA VAL A 31 -9.77 -12.04 10.12
C VAL A 31 -9.70 -10.55 9.76
N ARG A 32 -10.74 -9.78 10.09
CA ARG A 32 -10.81 -8.34 9.86
C ARG A 32 -9.63 -7.60 10.49
N GLU A 33 -9.31 -7.90 11.74
CA GLU A 33 -8.21 -7.25 12.45
C GLU A 33 -6.84 -7.61 11.89
N ARG A 34 -6.62 -8.89 11.53
CA ARG A 34 -5.40 -9.31 10.84
C ARG A 34 -5.23 -8.60 9.51
N LEU A 35 -6.29 -8.55 8.72
CA LEU A 35 -6.27 -7.91 7.42
C LEU A 35 -5.99 -6.41 7.54
N ASN A 36 -6.63 -5.73 8.49
CA ASN A 36 -6.36 -4.32 8.79
C ASN A 36 -4.89 -4.09 9.15
N ARG A 37 -4.32 -4.93 10.03
CA ARG A 37 -2.90 -4.88 10.38
C ARG A 37 -2.03 -5.06 9.14
N ASP A 38 -2.32 -6.04 8.30
CA ASP A 38 -1.51 -6.35 7.12
C ASP A 38 -1.56 -5.22 6.08
N HIS A 39 -2.71 -4.57 5.89
CA HIS A 39 -2.84 -3.37 5.05
C HIS A 39 -2.08 -2.17 5.61
N GLN A 40 -2.16 -1.92 6.93
CA GLN A 40 -1.37 -0.87 7.57
C GLN A 40 0.13 -1.09 7.39
N VAL A 41 0.59 -2.33 7.57
CA VAL A 41 2.00 -2.69 7.36
C VAL A 41 2.40 -2.50 5.89
N ALA A 42 1.55 -2.88 4.94
CA ALA A 42 1.81 -2.65 3.52
C ALA A 42 1.95 -1.15 3.21
N GLY A 43 1.04 -0.31 3.71
CA GLY A 43 1.15 1.14 3.53
C GLY A 43 2.42 1.74 4.17
N PHE A 44 2.86 1.21 5.32
CA PHE A 44 4.14 1.61 5.91
C PHE A 44 5.34 1.19 5.05
N LEU A 45 5.31 -0.02 4.46
CA LEU A 45 6.36 -0.48 3.56
C LEU A 45 6.45 0.35 2.29
N ASP A 46 5.32 0.72 1.69
CA ASP A 46 5.28 1.61 0.52
C ASP A 46 5.91 2.97 0.86
N ARG A 47 5.56 3.53 2.02
CA ARG A 47 6.14 4.79 2.48
C ARG A 47 7.64 4.67 2.76
N ILE A 48 8.10 3.57 3.37
CA ILE A 48 9.53 3.27 3.55
C ILE A 48 10.24 3.26 2.20
N GLN A 49 9.67 2.63 1.18
CA GLN A 49 10.27 2.56 -0.15
C GLN A 49 10.42 3.96 -0.77
N ASP A 50 9.38 4.79 -0.70
CA ASP A 50 9.39 6.15 -1.22
C ASP A 50 10.41 7.05 -0.50
N GLN A 51 10.42 7.03 0.84
CA GLN A 51 11.39 7.82 1.62
C GLN A 51 12.82 7.34 1.40
N SER A 52 13.04 6.01 1.32
CA SER A 52 14.35 5.44 1.03
C SER A 52 14.88 5.88 -0.34
N LYS A 53 14.00 5.90 -1.36
CA LYS A 53 14.36 6.37 -2.69
C LYS A 53 14.78 7.84 -2.67
N ARG A 54 13.99 8.69 -2.02
CA ARG A 54 14.32 10.12 -1.86
C ARG A 54 15.65 10.31 -1.13
N LEU A 55 15.87 9.57 -0.05
CA LEU A 55 17.10 9.63 0.73
C LEU A 55 18.32 9.21 -0.09
N ILE A 56 18.20 8.13 -0.88
CA ILE A 56 19.24 7.69 -1.83
C ILE A 56 19.54 8.79 -2.84
N ASP A 57 18.53 9.46 -3.39
CA ASP A 57 18.72 10.53 -4.36
C ASP A 57 19.46 11.74 -3.76
N ILE A 58 19.20 12.08 -2.49
CA ILE A 58 19.98 13.09 -1.77
C ILE A 58 21.43 12.63 -1.55
N TYR A 59 21.67 11.35 -1.26
CA TYR A 59 23.03 10.82 -1.11
C TYR A 59 23.81 10.76 -2.43
N LYS A 60 23.13 10.58 -3.58
CA LYS A 60 23.77 10.68 -4.91
C LYS A 60 24.31 12.08 -5.18
N ASP A 61 23.70 13.11 -4.58
CA ASP A 61 24.19 14.49 -4.57
C ASP A 61 24.49 15.03 -5.98
N ALA A 62 23.57 14.81 -6.92
CA ALA A 62 23.78 15.10 -8.35
C ALA A 62 24.07 16.58 -8.64
N ASP A 63 23.53 17.50 -7.83
CA ASP A 63 23.73 18.95 -7.92
C ASP A 63 24.83 19.47 -6.95
N SER A 64 25.47 18.54 -6.23
CA SER A 64 26.45 18.79 -5.17
C SER A 64 25.92 19.70 -4.05
N ALA A 65 24.62 19.85 -3.90
CA ALA A 65 24.03 20.76 -2.93
C ALA A 65 24.28 20.27 -1.49
N ARG A 66 24.26 18.96 -1.26
CA ARG A 66 24.62 18.37 0.05
C ARG A 66 26.08 18.64 0.38
N SER A 67 26.99 18.39 -0.57
CA SER A 67 28.43 18.64 -0.38
C SER A 67 28.72 20.12 -0.10
N LYS A 68 28.04 21.05 -0.79
CA LYS A 68 28.15 22.49 -0.55
C LYS A 68 27.68 22.87 0.86
N GLU A 69 26.54 22.34 1.31
CA GLU A 69 26.05 22.59 2.67
C GLU A 69 27.04 22.10 3.74
N ILE A 70 27.59 20.90 3.57
CA ILE A 70 28.63 20.36 4.47
C ILE A 70 29.88 21.24 4.46
N GLN A 71 30.32 21.67 3.29
CA GLN A 71 31.49 22.54 3.16
C GLN A 71 31.26 23.90 3.84
N ASN A 72 30.09 24.50 3.68
CA ASN A 72 29.75 25.78 4.31
C ASN A 72 29.79 25.66 5.84
N ILE A 73 29.28 24.56 6.40
CA ILE A 73 29.31 24.30 7.84
C ILE A 73 30.75 24.02 8.32
N SER A 74 31.56 23.31 7.53
CA SER A 74 32.89 22.85 7.93
C SER A 74 34.01 23.89 7.79
N THR A 75 33.91 24.78 6.79
CA THR A 75 35.06 25.60 6.34
C THR A 75 34.92 27.10 6.67
N GLY A 76 33.71 27.58 6.98
CA GLY A 76 33.43 28.99 7.29
C GLY A 76 33.53 29.33 8.78
N ASP A 77 32.97 30.48 9.18
CA ASP A 77 32.66 30.75 10.59
C ASP A 77 31.37 29.98 10.96
N PRO A 78 31.46 28.88 11.74
CA PRO A 78 30.31 28.03 12.02
C PRO A 78 29.22 28.78 12.79
N LEU A 79 29.60 29.78 13.60
CA LEU A 79 28.67 30.54 14.42
C LEU A 79 27.82 31.47 13.53
N ALA A 80 28.42 32.09 12.52
CA ALA A 80 27.72 32.96 11.58
C ALA A 80 26.71 32.17 10.73
N GLU A 81 27.09 31.00 10.21
CA GLU A 81 26.18 30.16 9.42
C GLU A 81 25.02 29.61 10.28
N PHE A 82 25.28 29.26 11.54
CA PHE A 82 24.24 28.88 12.49
C PHE A 82 23.22 30.00 12.71
N TYR A 83 23.66 31.25 12.96
CA TYR A 83 22.74 32.37 13.16
C TYR A 83 21.92 32.71 11.91
N LYS A 84 22.51 32.54 10.72
CA LYS A 84 21.79 32.68 9.45
C LYS A 84 20.67 31.63 9.34
N GLN A 85 20.97 30.36 9.56
CA GLN A 85 19.96 29.28 9.55
C GLN A 85 18.87 29.50 10.61
N LEU A 86 19.26 29.92 11.82
CA LEU A 86 18.32 30.25 12.90
C LEU A 86 17.39 31.41 12.52
N SER A 87 17.92 32.42 11.84
CA SER A 87 17.11 33.54 11.33
C SER A 87 16.08 33.07 10.32
N ASP A 88 16.47 32.19 9.39
CA ASP A 88 15.56 31.63 8.38
C ASP A 88 14.43 30.83 9.03
N ILE A 89 14.76 29.98 10.01
CA ILE A 89 13.78 29.20 10.79
C ILE A 89 12.81 30.11 11.55
N LYS A 90 13.33 31.14 12.24
CA LYS A 90 12.48 32.12 12.95
C LYS A 90 11.56 32.87 11.99
N SER A 91 12.06 33.24 10.81
CA SER A 91 11.26 33.91 9.78
C SER A 91 10.13 33.02 9.28
N PHE A 92 10.37 31.70 9.15
CA PHE A 92 9.37 30.73 8.76
C PHE A 92 8.26 30.62 9.80
N HIS A 93 8.60 30.39 11.08
CA HIS A 93 7.60 30.30 12.14
C HIS A 93 6.84 31.62 12.39
N HIS A 94 7.45 32.77 12.10
CA HIS A 94 6.74 34.04 12.16
C HIS A 94 5.70 34.17 11.04
N ARG A 95 6.00 33.66 9.83
CA ARG A 95 5.06 33.61 8.70
C ARG A 95 3.96 32.57 8.91
N TYR A 96 4.25 31.47 9.59
CA TYR A 96 3.33 30.36 9.81
C TYR A 96 3.20 30.00 11.32
N PRO A 97 2.53 30.85 12.13
CA PRO A 97 2.50 30.68 13.59
C PRO A 97 1.69 29.46 14.07
N ASN A 98 0.71 29.05 13.27
CA ASN A 98 -0.22 27.97 13.61
C ASN A 98 0.07 26.68 12.83
N GLU A 99 1.23 26.61 12.16
CA GLU A 99 1.60 25.39 11.44
C GLU A 99 1.91 24.28 12.46
N PRO A 100 1.14 23.18 12.45
CA PRO A 100 1.38 22.10 13.39
C PRO A 100 2.71 21.45 13.08
N VAL A 101 3.53 21.23 14.11
CA VAL A 101 4.76 20.45 13.96
C VAL A 101 4.38 18.99 13.76
N GLU A 102 4.83 18.41 12.66
CA GLU A 102 4.63 16.99 12.38
C GLU A 102 5.38 16.17 13.43
N ASN A 103 4.63 15.44 14.26
CA ASN A 103 5.19 14.54 15.26
C ASN A 103 5.12 13.12 14.70
N LEU A 104 6.21 12.69 14.07
CA LEU A 104 6.31 11.37 13.42
C LEU A 104 6.04 10.23 14.39
N GLU A 105 6.49 10.35 15.65
CA GLU A 105 6.18 9.38 16.69
C GLU A 105 4.67 9.24 16.91
N ARG A 106 3.94 10.36 17.01
CA ARG A 106 2.49 10.35 17.15
C ARG A 106 1.78 9.88 15.87
N ALA A 107 2.36 10.13 14.69
CA ALA A 107 1.78 9.77 13.40
C ALA A 107 1.66 8.25 13.22
N TYR A 108 2.70 7.49 13.60
CA TYR A 108 2.74 6.04 13.41
C TYR A 108 2.40 5.22 14.65
N LYS A 109 2.36 5.84 15.83
CA LYS A 109 1.93 5.16 17.06
C LYS A 109 0.53 4.58 16.88
N LYS A 110 0.35 3.34 17.34
CA LYS A 110 -0.95 2.68 17.32
C LYS A 110 -1.93 3.53 18.12
N LYS A 111 -2.96 4.06 17.47
CA LYS A 111 -4.05 4.75 18.17
C LYS A 111 -4.83 3.70 18.94
N THR A 112 -4.78 3.76 20.27
CA THR A 112 -5.76 3.06 21.10
C THR A 112 -7.08 3.79 20.93
N PRO A 113 -8.14 3.15 20.40
CA PRO A 113 -9.45 3.80 20.35
C PRO A 113 -9.83 4.25 21.76
N GLN A 114 -10.10 5.55 21.93
CA GLN A 114 -10.77 6.01 23.13
C GLN A 114 -12.20 5.44 23.13
N GLU A 115 -12.73 5.09 24.30
CA GLU A 115 -14.08 4.54 24.43
C GLU A 115 -15.10 5.38 23.65
N GLY A 116 -15.69 4.80 22.60
CA GLY A 116 -16.74 5.41 21.79
C GLY A 116 -16.34 5.85 20.38
N GLU A 117 -15.05 5.90 20.04
CA GLU A 117 -14.64 6.22 18.65
C GLU A 117 -14.67 4.96 17.76
N GLN A 118 -15.56 4.99 16.76
CA GLN A 118 -15.51 4.02 15.67
C GLN A 118 -14.30 4.35 14.79
N VAL A 119 -13.22 3.59 14.95
CA VAL A 119 -12.09 3.64 14.02
C VAL A 119 -12.56 3.03 12.71
N THR A 120 -12.91 3.88 11.74
CA THR A 120 -13.17 3.44 10.37
C THR A 120 -11.89 2.82 9.84
N SER A 121 -11.94 1.54 9.51
CA SER A 121 -10.78 0.81 9.02
C SER A 121 -10.64 1.03 7.52
N GLU A 122 -9.42 1.17 7.01
CA GLU A 122 -9.19 1.33 5.56
C GLU A 122 -9.77 0.16 4.75
N ILE A 123 -9.82 -1.03 5.36
CA ILE A 123 -10.37 -2.26 4.76
C ILE A 123 -11.91 -2.28 4.65
N ASP A 124 -12.63 -1.39 5.36
CA ASP A 124 -14.10 -1.42 5.42
C ASP A 124 -14.73 -1.09 4.06
N ASN A 125 -14.00 -0.35 3.22
CA ASN A 125 -14.43 0.03 1.86
C ASN A 125 -13.75 -0.82 0.77
N MET A 126 -12.87 -1.75 1.13
CA MET A 126 -12.11 -2.57 0.16
C MET A 126 -12.85 -3.84 -0.26
N PHE A 127 -13.73 -4.35 0.59
CA PHE A 127 -14.44 -5.61 0.38
C PHE A 127 -15.94 -5.40 0.37
N THR A 128 -16.62 -6.17 -0.47
CA THR A 128 -18.07 -6.32 -0.39
C THR A 128 -18.46 -7.20 0.81
N GLY A 129 -19.72 -7.12 1.23
CA GLY A 129 -20.23 -7.95 2.33
C GLY A 129 -20.11 -9.45 2.04
N GLU A 130 -20.28 -9.85 0.77
CA GLU A 130 -20.23 -11.25 0.33
C GLU A 130 -18.82 -11.86 0.39
N GLU A 131 -17.77 -11.06 0.24
CA GLU A 131 -16.38 -11.52 0.32
C GLU A 131 -15.90 -11.75 1.75
N ALA A 132 -16.62 -11.21 2.74
CA ALA A 132 -16.33 -11.34 4.17
C ALA A 132 -14.84 -11.10 4.50
N TYR A 133 -14.29 -9.97 4.03
CA TYR A 133 -12.88 -9.58 4.20
C TYR A 133 -11.88 -10.60 3.62
N GLY A 134 -12.14 -11.04 2.38
CA GLY A 134 -11.27 -11.97 1.65
C GLY A 134 -11.41 -13.44 2.07
N ARG A 135 -12.43 -13.78 2.86
CA ARG A 135 -12.76 -15.18 3.19
C ARG A 135 -13.40 -15.90 2.00
N PHE A 136 -14.19 -15.18 1.22
CA PHE A 136 -14.89 -15.69 0.06
C PHE A 136 -14.58 -14.82 -1.15
N LEU A 137 -14.75 -15.42 -2.33
CA LEU A 137 -14.69 -14.75 -3.61
C LEU A 137 -16.12 -14.67 -4.17
N ASP A 138 -16.62 -13.46 -4.37
CA ASP A 138 -17.93 -13.29 -5.00
C ASP A 138 -17.82 -13.53 -6.51
N LEU A 139 -18.40 -14.64 -6.98
CA LEU A 139 -18.46 -15.02 -8.38
C LEU A 139 -19.85 -14.80 -8.98
N THR A 140 -20.78 -14.19 -8.24
CA THR A 140 -22.16 -13.98 -8.69
C THR A 140 -22.21 -13.08 -9.91
N GLY A 141 -21.49 -11.95 -9.90
CA GLY A 141 -21.40 -11.05 -11.04
C GLY A 141 -20.77 -11.72 -12.28
N LEU A 142 -19.75 -12.57 -12.08
CA LEU A 142 -19.14 -13.33 -13.17
C LEU A 142 -20.10 -14.40 -13.74
N HIS A 143 -20.90 -15.04 -12.90
CA HIS A 143 -21.93 -15.98 -13.33
C HIS A 143 -22.99 -15.29 -14.20
N GLU A 144 -23.43 -14.09 -13.81
CA GLU A 144 -24.37 -13.30 -14.62
C GLU A 144 -23.81 -12.97 -16.00
N LEU A 145 -22.55 -12.53 -16.06
CA LEU A 145 -21.85 -12.29 -17.33
C LEU A 145 -21.74 -13.58 -18.15
N TYR A 146 -21.40 -14.70 -17.52
CA TYR A 146 -21.26 -15.99 -18.19
C TYR A 146 -22.57 -16.50 -18.81
N VAL A 147 -23.68 -16.40 -18.09
CA VAL A 147 -25.01 -16.85 -18.55
C VAL A 147 -25.51 -16.03 -19.75
N ASN A 148 -25.04 -14.78 -19.87
CA ASN A 148 -25.38 -13.87 -20.96
C ASN A 148 -24.51 -14.06 -22.22
N LEU A 149 -23.49 -14.91 -22.17
CA LEU A 149 -22.67 -15.22 -23.35
C LEU A 149 -23.46 -15.99 -24.42
N PRO A 150 -23.20 -15.72 -25.71
CA PRO A 150 -23.92 -16.35 -26.81
C PRO A 150 -23.52 -17.82 -26.93
N GLY A 151 -24.49 -18.69 -27.21
CA GLY A 151 -24.25 -20.11 -27.47
C GLY A 151 -23.98 -20.97 -26.23
N ILE A 152 -24.05 -20.40 -25.02
CA ILE A 152 -23.87 -21.13 -23.76
C ILE A 152 -25.21 -21.66 -23.23
N LYS A 153 -25.19 -22.90 -22.74
CA LYS A 153 -26.30 -23.46 -21.94
C LYS A 153 -26.25 -22.79 -20.58
N ARG A 154 -27.26 -21.98 -20.23
CA ARG A 154 -27.36 -21.23 -18.96
C ARG A 154 -27.23 -22.16 -17.74
N PRO A 155 -26.03 -22.32 -17.15
CA PRO A 155 -25.86 -23.22 -16.02
C PRO A 155 -26.41 -22.56 -14.75
N SER A 156 -26.85 -23.37 -13.78
CA SER A 156 -27.09 -22.85 -12.43
C SER A 156 -25.77 -22.35 -11.82
N TYR A 157 -25.85 -21.53 -10.77
CA TYR A 157 -24.65 -21.00 -10.12
C TYR A 157 -23.69 -22.12 -9.66
N LEU A 158 -24.22 -23.19 -9.04
CA LEU A 158 -23.40 -24.33 -8.62
C LEU A 158 -22.72 -25.04 -9.80
N GLN A 159 -23.45 -25.23 -10.89
CA GLN A 159 -22.87 -25.82 -12.11
C GLN A 159 -21.81 -24.93 -12.75
N TYR A 160 -21.95 -23.60 -12.61
CA TYR A 160 -20.93 -22.66 -13.05
C TYR A 160 -19.65 -22.77 -12.22
N LEU A 161 -19.77 -22.91 -10.89
CA LEU A 161 -18.61 -23.13 -10.02
C LEU A 161 -17.84 -24.40 -10.39
N ASP A 162 -18.54 -25.48 -10.75
CA ASP A 162 -17.92 -26.75 -11.18
C ASP A 162 -17.10 -26.63 -12.49
N ILE A 163 -17.32 -25.57 -13.29
CA ILE A 163 -16.64 -25.37 -14.58
C ILE A 163 -15.81 -24.08 -14.64
N PHE A 164 -15.81 -23.27 -13.58
CA PHE A 164 -15.22 -21.93 -13.57
C PHE A 164 -13.72 -21.95 -13.85
N ASP A 165 -13.00 -22.94 -13.33
CA ASP A 165 -11.57 -23.14 -13.47
C ASP A 165 -11.17 -23.98 -14.71
N ILE A 166 -12.16 -24.38 -15.53
CA ILE A 166 -11.97 -25.27 -16.68
C ILE A 166 -11.93 -24.46 -17.99
N PHE A 167 -10.72 -24.03 -18.36
CA PHE A 167 -10.50 -23.25 -19.58
C PHE A 167 -10.16 -24.08 -20.83
N ALA A 168 -9.92 -25.38 -20.69
CA ALA A 168 -9.46 -26.25 -21.78
C ALA A 168 -10.50 -27.33 -22.19
N PRO A 169 -10.59 -27.70 -23.48
CA PRO A 169 -11.29 -28.90 -23.92
C PRO A 169 -10.70 -30.16 -23.27
N PRO A 170 -11.46 -31.25 -23.08
CA PRO A 170 -12.79 -31.54 -23.64
C PRO A 170 -13.98 -31.10 -22.77
N VAL A 171 -13.73 -30.64 -21.55
CA VAL A 171 -14.79 -30.33 -20.57
C VAL A 171 -15.28 -28.87 -20.70
N CYS A 172 -14.45 -27.96 -21.20
CA CYS A 172 -14.85 -26.57 -21.44
C CYS A 172 -16.00 -26.48 -22.45
N ALA A 173 -17.16 -26.00 -21.99
CA ALA A 173 -18.38 -25.89 -22.80
C ALA A 173 -18.31 -24.82 -23.90
N ILE A 174 -17.35 -23.88 -23.81
CA ILE A 174 -17.21 -22.76 -24.75
C ILE A 174 -16.33 -23.16 -25.92
N LYS A 175 -16.87 -23.06 -27.13
CA LYS A 175 -16.13 -23.36 -28.36
C LYS A 175 -15.11 -22.26 -28.64
N ARG A 176 -14.02 -22.62 -29.32
CA ARG A 176 -12.96 -21.69 -29.71
C ARG A 176 -13.44 -20.40 -30.40
N PRO A 177 -14.39 -20.40 -31.37
CA PRO A 177 -14.86 -19.16 -31.97
C PRO A 177 -15.56 -18.23 -30.97
N ASP A 178 -16.32 -18.79 -30.03
CA ASP A 178 -17.06 -18.00 -29.03
C ASP A 178 -16.09 -17.35 -28.02
N LYS A 179 -14.92 -17.96 -27.79
CA LYS A 179 -13.82 -17.37 -27.00
C LYS A 179 -13.13 -16.17 -27.65
N MET A 180 -13.34 -15.96 -28.96
CA MET A 180 -12.75 -14.84 -29.71
C MET A 180 -13.71 -13.66 -29.85
N THR A 181 -14.78 -13.63 -29.06
CA THR A 181 -15.78 -12.55 -29.06
C THR A 181 -15.47 -11.51 -27.98
N ASP A 182 -15.79 -10.25 -28.26
CA ASP A 182 -15.62 -9.15 -27.29
C ASP A 182 -16.38 -9.38 -25.98
N GLN A 183 -17.53 -10.05 -26.05
CA GLN A 183 -18.33 -10.41 -24.88
C GLN A 183 -17.62 -11.43 -23.99
N TYR A 184 -16.95 -12.44 -24.59
CA TYR A 184 -16.13 -13.38 -23.83
C TYR A 184 -14.90 -12.70 -23.23
N PHE A 185 -14.25 -11.80 -23.97
CA PHE A 185 -13.13 -11.02 -23.41
C PHE A 185 -13.58 -10.17 -22.23
N THR A 186 -14.74 -9.50 -22.33
CA THR A 186 -15.32 -8.72 -21.23
C THR A 186 -15.55 -9.60 -20.00
N TYR A 187 -16.13 -10.79 -20.18
CA TYR A 187 -16.29 -11.78 -19.10
C TYR A 187 -14.93 -12.22 -18.52
N ALA A 188 -13.97 -12.59 -19.37
CA ALA A 188 -12.69 -13.14 -18.93
C ALA A 188 -11.76 -12.09 -18.30
N SER A 189 -11.92 -10.82 -18.66
CA SER A 189 -11.19 -9.69 -18.07
C SER A 189 -11.91 -9.06 -16.88
N ALA A 190 -13.19 -9.41 -16.65
CA ALA A 190 -13.94 -8.87 -15.54
C ALA A 190 -13.30 -9.37 -14.23
N PRO A 191 -12.94 -8.46 -13.30
CA PRO A 191 -12.58 -8.90 -11.98
C PRO A 191 -13.82 -9.54 -11.33
N PRO A 192 -13.66 -10.63 -10.54
CA PRO A 192 -14.67 -10.96 -9.53
C PRO A 192 -14.91 -9.71 -8.69
N THR A 193 -16.14 -9.48 -8.21
CA THR A 193 -16.80 -8.18 -7.90
C THR A 193 -16.14 -7.27 -6.83
N SER A 194 -14.82 -7.25 -6.73
CA SER A 194 -14.00 -6.48 -5.82
C SER A 194 -13.60 -5.15 -6.47
N ASN A 195 -13.56 -4.10 -5.66
CA ASN A 195 -13.11 -2.77 -6.10
C ASN A 195 -11.61 -2.71 -6.45
N THR A 196 -10.85 -3.79 -6.23
CA THR A 196 -9.41 -3.92 -6.53
C THR A 196 -9.04 -5.41 -6.61
N SER A 197 -8.01 -5.77 -7.38
CA SER A 197 -7.48 -7.12 -7.56
C SER A 197 -7.47 -7.98 -6.26
N THR A 198 -8.35 -8.98 -6.19
CA THR A 198 -8.64 -9.77 -4.97
C THR A 198 -7.42 -10.41 -4.31
N SER A 199 -6.40 -10.77 -5.08
CA SER A 199 -5.17 -11.39 -4.56
C SER A 199 -4.30 -10.39 -3.79
N SER A 200 -4.10 -9.17 -4.30
CA SER A 200 -3.32 -8.14 -3.60
C SER A 200 -4.06 -7.60 -2.38
N THR A 201 -5.40 -7.55 -2.45
CA THR A 201 -6.21 -6.96 -1.38
C THR A 201 -6.41 -7.94 -0.21
N SER A 202 -6.50 -9.25 -0.46
CA SER A 202 -6.59 -10.28 0.60
C SER A 202 -5.24 -10.65 1.22
N SER A 203 -4.14 -10.38 0.52
CA SER A 203 -2.77 -10.58 1.00
C SER A 203 -1.89 -9.40 0.54
N PRO A 204 -1.93 -8.26 1.25
CA PRO A 204 -1.19 -7.05 0.85
C PRO A 204 0.32 -7.17 1.11
N ARG A 205 0.77 -8.25 1.76
CA ARG A 205 2.19 -8.49 2.00
C ARG A 205 2.89 -8.78 0.67
N PRO A 206 3.89 -7.98 0.27
CA PRO A 206 4.65 -8.28 -0.93
C PRO A 206 5.34 -9.64 -0.78
N SER A 207 5.29 -10.47 -1.82
CA SER A 207 6.09 -11.69 -1.89
C SER A 207 7.56 -11.32 -1.68
N ALA A 208 8.19 -11.89 -0.64
CA ALA A 208 9.59 -11.63 -0.35
C ALA A 208 10.44 -11.84 -1.62
N PRO A 209 11.34 -10.91 -1.98
CA PRO A 209 12.22 -11.12 -3.12
C PRO A 209 13.08 -12.36 -2.87
N SER A 210 12.88 -13.38 -3.71
CA SER A 210 13.73 -14.57 -3.79
C SER A 210 15.08 -14.15 -4.36
N SER A 211 15.99 -13.69 -3.52
CA SER A 211 17.41 -13.56 -3.86
C SER A 211 18.26 -13.56 -2.60
N ALA A 212 18.53 -14.75 -2.06
CA ALA A 212 19.75 -14.96 -1.31
C ALA A 212 20.88 -15.25 -2.34
N PRO A 213 21.92 -14.43 -2.45
CA PRO A 213 23.11 -14.85 -3.18
C PRO A 213 23.81 -15.91 -2.32
N THR A 214 23.85 -17.13 -2.84
CA THR A 214 24.73 -18.19 -2.33
C THR A 214 26.18 -17.69 -2.41
N LYS A 215 26.90 -17.85 -1.29
CA LYS A 215 28.35 -17.60 -1.19
C LYS A 215 29.14 -18.39 -2.22
#